data_AF-A0A534ZQR7-F1
#
_entry.id   AF-A0A534ZQR7-F1
#
_cell.length_a   1.000
_cell.length_b   1.000
_cell.length_c   1.000
_cell.angle_alpha   90.00
_cell.angle_beta   90.00
_cell.angle_gamma   90.00
#
_symmetry.space_group_name_H-M   'P 1'
#
loop_
_entity.id
_entity.type
_entity.pdbx_description
1 polymer ?
#
loop_
_entity_poly.entity_id
_entity_poly.type
_entity_poly.pdbx_seq_one_letter_code
_entity_poly.pdbx_strand_id
1 'polypeptide(L)'
;MALPFGHISAGYLGYEAVRPAGPHRPALLLGAIALANAADFDFLPGLVIGHADAYHRGVTHTLAAVVVIALAVAAAGGIAGARRATVLRAAGWAATVYASHLVLDYVTVCAVPPSGGRFLWPLSDAHYIAPRPLLDEIIIDSSGRSAFVASLLTPHALGVWARELAF
;
A
#
# COMPACT_ATOMS: atom_id res chain seq x y z
N MET A 1 10.33 3.03 0.54
CA MET A 1 8.91 2.56 0.62
C MET A 1 8.63 2.31 2.08
N ALA A 2 7.43 2.66 2.54
CA ALA A 2 7.02 2.21 3.87
C ALA A 2 6.96 0.67 3.87
N LEU A 3 7.21 0.06 5.02
CA LEU A 3 7.30 -1.38 5.13
C LEU A 3 5.95 -2.06 5.23
N PRO A 4 5.91 -3.40 5.05
CA PRO A 4 4.68 -4.15 5.19
C PRO A 4 4.08 -3.99 6.57
N PHE A 5 4.81 -3.75 7.67
CA PHE A 5 4.15 -3.59 8.97
C PHE A 5 3.36 -2.28 9.08
N GLY A 6 3.90 -1.15 8.61
CA GLY A 6 3.14 0.10 8.54
C GLY A 6 1.83 -0.07 7.73
N HIS A 7 1.94 -0.66 6.54
CA HIS A 7 0.78 -0.91 5.67
C HIS A 7 -0.16 -2.01 6.20
N ILE A 8 0.36 -3.09 6.79
CA ILE A 8 -0.41 -4.16 7.47
C ILE A 8 -1.17 -3.55 8.64
N SER A 9 -0.53 -2.72 9.46
CA SER A 9 -1.16 -2.01 10.58
C SER A 9 -2.26 -1.08 10.09
N ALA A 10 -2.06 -0.34 8.99
CA ALA A 10 -3.12 0.45 8.37
C ALA A 10 -4.29 -0.41 7.88
N GLY A 11 -4.02 -1.56 7.27
CA GLY A 11 -5.03 -2.55 6.88
C GLY A 11 -5.77 -3.14 8.08
N TYR A 12 -5.06 -3.46 9.16
CA TYR A 12 -5.64 -3.93 10.41
C TYR A 12 -6.55 -2.88 11.05
N LEU A 13 -6.11 -1.62 11.15
CA LEU A 13 -6.93 -0.52 11.64
C LEU A 13 -8.15 -0.27 10.75
N GLY A 14 -7.97 -0.39 9.43
CA GLY A 14 -9.06 -0.34 8.45
C GLY A 14 -10.09 -1.45 8.70
N TYR A 15 -9.65 -2.66 9.00
CA TYR A 15 -10.53 -3.76 9.41
C TYR A 15 -11.24 -3.46 10.74
N GLU A 16 -10.50 -3.05 11.77
CA GLU A 16 -11.05 -2.73 13.10
C GLU A 16 -12.13 -1.64 13.04
N ALA A 17 -11.98 -0.66 12.15
CA ALA A 17 -12.95 0.42 11.96
C ALA A 17 -14.34 -0.06 11.48
N VAL A 18 -14.42 -1.25 10.86
CA VAL A 18 -15.65 -1.80 10.28
C VAL A 18 -16.01 -3.18 10.80
N ARG A 19 -15.20 -3.75 11.69
CA ARG A 19 -15.42 -5.11 12.17
C ARG A 19 -16.75 -5.19 12.94
N PRO A 20 -17.53 -6.26 12.76
CA PRO A 20 -18.70 -6.50 13.59
C PRO A 20 -18.28 -6.88 15.01
N ALA A 21 -19.17 -6.65 15.98
CA ALA A 21 -18.98 -7.15 17.34
C ALA A 21 -18.87 -8.69 17.34
N GLY A 22 -17.96 -9.23 18.16
CA GLY A 22 -17.73 -10.67 18.27
C GLY A 22 -16.37 -11.13 17.71
N PRO A 23 -16.24 -12.40 17.29
CA PRO A 23 -14.98 -12.96 16.82
C PRO A 23 -14.54 -12.33 15.49
N HIS A 24 -13.22 -12.34 15.26
CA HIS A 24 -12.65 -11.78 14.04
C HIS A 24 -13.12 -12.54 12.80
N ARG A 25 -13.31 -11.81 11.70
CA ARG A 25 -13.60 -12.37 10.38
C ARG A 25 -12.31 -12.45 9.57
N PRO A 26 -11.63 -13.60 9.52
CA PRO A 26 -10.28 -13.69 8.94
C PRO A 26 -10.25 -13.26 7.47
N ALA A 27 -11.27 -13.59 6.69
CA ALA A 27 -11.34 -13.17 5.28
C ALA A 27 -11.41 -11.64 5.12
N LEU A 28 -12.17 -10.94 5.97
CA LEU A 28 -12.27 -9.48 5.90
C LEU A 28 -10.98 -8.82 6.40
N LEU A 29 -10.37 -9.37 7.45
CA LEU A 29 -9.09 -8.91 7.97
C LEU A 29 -7.97 -9.06 6.93
N LEU A 30 -7.82 -10.26 6.37
CA LEU A 30 -6.84 -10.53 5.32
C LEU A 30 -7.11 -9.69 4.07
N GLY A 31 -8.38 -9.47 3.71
CA GLY A 31 -8.77 -8.58 2.63
C GLY A 31 -8.36 -7.13 2.88
N ALA A 32 -8.53 -6.62 4.10
CA ALA A 32 -8.13 -5.26 4.46
C ALA A 32 -6.60 -5.08 4.43
N ILE A 33 -5.86 -6.07 4.96
CA ILE A 33 -4.39 -6.09 4.90
C ILE A 33 -3.91 -6.14 3.45
N ALA A 34 -4.46 -7.05 2.65
CA ALA A 34 -4.12 -7.16 1.24
C ALA A 34 -4.42 -5.85 0.50
N LEU A 35 -5.55 -5.21 0.80
CA LEU A 35 -5.93 -3.95 0.17
C LEU A 35 -4.99 -2.79 0.54
N ALA A 36 -4.55 -2.71 1.79
CA ALA A 36 -3.59 -1.70 2.25
C ALA A 36 -2.18 -1.90 1.66
N ASN A 37 -1.86 -3.11 1.20
CA ASN A 37 -0.58 -3.45 0.55
C ASN A 37 -0.70 -3.63 -0.97
N ALA A 38 -1.89 -3.45 -1.54
CA ALA A 38 -2.16 -3.81 -2.92
C ALA A 38 -1.39 -2.95 -3.93
N ALA A 39 -0.93 -1.76 -3.55
CA ALA A 39 -0.09 -0.93 -4.42
C ALA A 39 1.27 -1.58 -4.67
N ASP A 40 1.91 -2.13 -3.63
CA ASP A 40 3.18 -2.87 -3.71
C ASP A 40 3.12 -4.19 -4.48
N PHE A 41 1.92 -4.66 -4.85
CA PHE A 41 1.83 -5.84 -5.72
C PHE A 41 2.37 -5.57 -7.13
N ASP A 42 2.66 -4.31 -7.46
CA ASP A 42 3.42 -3.92 -8.65
C ASP A 42 4.87 -4.42 -8.69
N PHE A 43 5.45 -4.85 -7.56
CA PHE A 43 6.72 -5.57 -7.54
C PHE A 43 6.63 -6.93 -8.23
N LEU A 44 5.47 -7.60 -8.21
CA LEU A 44 5.31 -8.96 -8.74
C LEU A 44 5.66 -9.08 -10.23
N PRO A 45 5.07 -8.28 -11.15
CA PRO A 45 5.46 -8.34 -12.55
C PRO A 45 6.94 -7.98 -12.77
N GLY A 46 7.49 -7.06 -11.98
CA GLY A 46 8.91 -6.72 -12.01
C GLY A 46 9.81 -7.89 -11.64
N LEU A 47 9.48 -8.60 -10.57
CA LEU A 47 10.18 -9.81 -10.13
C LEU A 47 10.14 -10.91 -11.19
N VAL A 48 9.02 -11.07 -11.92
CA VAL A 48 8.92 -12.05 -13.01
C VAL A 48 9.92 -11.74 -14.12
N ILE A 49 10.11 -10.48 -14.49
CA ILE A 49 11.06 -10.08 -15.55
C ILE A 49 12.50 -9.85 -15.07
N GLY A 50 12.75 -9.99 -13.75
CA GLY A 50 14.08 -9.81 -13.16
C GLY A 50 14.45 -8.38 -12.79
N HIS A 51 13.49 -7.44 -12.87
CA HIS A 51 13.64 -6.03 -12.53
C HIS A 51 12.53 -5.63 -11.56
N ALA A 52 12.76 -5.86 -10.26
CA ALA A 52 11.71 -5.78 -9.25
C ALA A 52 11.01 -4.40 -9.20
N ASP A 53 11.78 -3.33 -9.38
CA ASP A 53 11.31 -1.95 -9.32
C ASP A 53 10.68 -1.42 -10.62
N ALA A 54 10.65 -2.22 -11.70
CA ALA A 54 10.27 -1.74 -13.04
C ALA A 54 8.90 -1.06 -13.11
N TYR A 55 7.97 -1.46 -12.23
CA TYR A 55 6.62 -0.88 -12.14
C TYR A 55 6.34 -0.22 -10.79
N HIS A 56 7.26 -0.36 -9.84
CA HIS A 56 7.04 0.09 -8.47
C HIS A 56 6.96 1.63 -8.41
N ARG A 57 6.06 2.16 -7.58
CA ARG A 57 5.71 3.60 -7.52
C ARG A 57 5.20 4.17 -8.84
N GLY A 58 4.66 3.28 -9.69
CA GLY A 58 3.99 3.61 -10.93
C GLY A 58 2.51 3.94 -10.72
N VAL A 59 1.66 3.40 -11.59
CA VAL A 59 0.22 3.70 -11.66
C VAL A 59 -0.53 3.33 -10.37
N THR A 60 -0.12 2.27 -9.70
CA THR A 60 -0.66 1.77 -8.43
C THR A 60 -0.55 2.77 -7.28
N HIS A 61 0.46 3.63 -7.29
CA HIS A 61 0.73 4.59 -6.21
C HIS A 61 0.12 5.96 -6.52
N THR A 62 -1.11 5.99 -7.02
CA THR A 62 -1.80 7.21 -7.47
C THR A 62 -3.21 7.33 -6.90
N LEU A 63 -3.69 8.56 -6.78
CA LEU A 63 -5.10 8.82 -6.43
C LEU A 63 -6.05 8.26 -7.50
N ALA A 64 -5.61 8.15 -8.75
CA ALA A 64 -6.37 7.47 -9.79
C ALA A 64 -6.58 5.98 -9.45
N ALA A 65 -5.54 5.28 -8.95
CA ALA A 65 -5.66 3.90 -8.49
C ALA A 65 -6.63 3.75 -7.30
N VAL A 66 -6.60 4.69 -6.34
CA VAL A 66 -7.60 4.74 -5.24
C VAL A 66 -9.03 4.77 -5.79
N VAL A 67 -9.28 5.62 -6.79
CA VAL A 67 -10.61 5.72 -7.43
C VAL A 67 -10.97 4.43 -8.15
N VAL A 68 -10.04 3.83 -8.91
CA VAL A 68 -10.27 2.55 -9.60
C VAL A 68 -10.65 1.44 -8.62
N ILE A 69 -9.94 1.32 -7.49
CA ILE A 69 -10.24 0.34 -6.44
C ILE A 69 -11.63 0.58 -5.83
N ALA A 70 -11.96 1.83 -5.52
CA ALA A 70 -13.29 2.18 -5.00
C ALA A 70 -14.40 1.80 -5.99
N LEU A 71 -14.20 2.08 -7.28
CA LEU A 71 -15.15 1.73 -8.34
C LEU A 71 -15.25 0.21 -8.54
N ALA A 72 -14.15 -0.52 -8.45
CA ALA A 72 -14.13 -1.99 -8.55
C ALA A 72 -14.95 -2.64 -7.41
N VAL A 73 -14.76 -2.18 -6.18
CA VAL A 73 -15.55 -2.63 -5.02
C VAL A 73 -17.03 -2.23 -5.18
N ALA A 74 -17.30 -1.02 -5.66
CA ALA A 74 -18.67 -0.57 -5.92
C ALA A 74 -19.36 -1.45 -6.98
N ALA A 75 -18.68 -1.74 -8.08
CA ALA A 75 -19.18 -2.58 -9.16
C ALA A 75 -19.44 -4.01 -8.68
N ALA A 76 -18.50 -4.61 -7.94
CA ALA A 76 -18.68 -5.95 -7.36
C ALA A 76 -19.90 -6.02 -6.43
N GLY A 77 -20.08 -5.01 -5.56
CA GLY A 77 -21.25 -4.91 -4.70
C GLY A 77 -22.57 -4.74 -5.47
N GLY A 78 -22.56 -3.94 -6.55
CA GLY A 78 -23.71 -3.76 -7.44
C GLY A 78 -24.10 -5.05 -8.17
N ILE A 79 -23.12 -5.76 -8.72
CA ILE A 79 -23.31 -7.07 -9.39
C ILE A 79 -23.87 -8.10 -8.40
N ALA A 80 -23.40 -8.09 -7.15
CA ALA A 80 -23.90 -8.94 -6.09
C ALA A 80 -25.30 -8.54 -5.55
N GLY A 81 -25.94 -7.51 -6.11
CA GLY A 81 -27.27 -7.05 -5.69
C GLY A 81 -27.30 -6.37 -4.32
N ALA A 82 -26.16 -5.88 -3.82
CA ALA A 82 -26.11 -5.19 -2.54
C ALA A 82 -26.85 -3.85 -2.59
N ARG A 83 -27.43 -3.44 -1.46
CA ARG A 83 -28.12 -2.14 -1.35
C ARG A 83 -27.13 -1.00 -1.59
N ARG A 84 -27.57 0.05 -2.28
CA ARG A 84 -26.75 1.24 -2.62
C ARG A 84 -25.96 1.79 -1.42
N ALA A 85 -26.57 1.90 -0.25
CA ALA A 85 -25.91 2.38 0.96
C ALA A 85 -24.74 1.48 1.40
N THR A 86 -24.88 0.16 1.28
CA THR A 86 -23.82 -0.82 1.57
C THR A 86 -22.69 -0.71 0.56
N VAL A 87 -23.03 -0.58 -0.72
CA VAL A 87 -22.06 -0.43 -1.82
C VAL A 87 -21.20 0.82 -1.62
N LEU A 88 -21.83 1.96 -1.34
CA LEU A 88 -21.11 3.22 -1.13
C LEU A 88 -20.20 3.17 0.11
N ARG A 89 -20.65 2.54 1.20
CA ARG A 89 -19.84 2.35 2.40
C ARG A 89 -18.63 1.46 2.13
N ALA A 90 -18.82 0.34 1.42
CA ALA A 90 -17.74 -0.59 1.07
C ALA A 90 -16.71 0.09 0.14
N ALA A 91 -17.17 0.83 -0.86
CA ALA A 91 -16.29 1.57 -1.77
C ALA A 91 -15.49 2.67 -1.04
N GLY A 92 -16.14 3.45 -0.18
CA GLY A 92 -15.47 4.49 0.62
C GLY A 92 -14.46 3.91 1.61
N TRP A 93 -14.80 2.78 2.25
CA TRP A 93 -13.87 2.03 3.09
C TRP A 93 -12.66 1.55 2.30
N ALA A 94 -12.89 0.92 1.14
CA ALA A 94 -11.81 0.42 0.30
C ALA A 94 -10.89 1.54 -0.20
N ALA A 95 -11.47 2.68 -0.59
CA ALA A 95 -10.73 3.88 -0.97
C ALA A 95 -9.84 4.37 0.18
N THR A 96 -10.38 4.42 1.40
CA THR A 96 -9.65 4.87 2.59
C THR A 96 -8.49 3.94 2.93
N VAL A 97 -8.75 2.62 2.93
CA VAL A 97 -7.73 1.61 3.22
C VAL A 97 -6.63 1.63 2.17
N TYR A 98 -6.96 1.71 0.88
CA TYR A 98 -5.95 1.81 -0.17
C TYR A 98 -5.18 3.15 -0.11
N ALA A 99 -5.87 4.27 0.12
CA ALA A 99 -5.24 5.58 0.24
C ALA A 99 -4.29 5.68 1.44
N SER A 100 -4.50 4.89 2.50
CA SER A 100 -3.57 4.81 3.63
C SER A 100 -2.15 4.42 3.17
N HIS A 101 -2.04 3.61 2.11
CA HIS A 101 -0.75 3.27 1.50
C HIS A 101 -0.01 4.51 1.01
N LEU A 102 -0.68 5.35 0.22
CA LEU A 102 -0.11 6.58 -0.32
C LEU A 102 0.25 7.59 0.77
N VAL A 103 -0.57 7.67 1.83
CA VAL A 103 -0.28 8.54 2.98
C VAL A 103 0.98 8.07 3.70
N LEU A 104 1.13 6.77 3.92
CA LEU A 104 2.32 6.19 4.54
C LEU A 104 3.56 6.41 3.68
N ASP A 105 3.47 6.22 2.36
CA ASP A 105 4.59 6.53 1.45
C ASP A 105 4.95 8.01 1.44
N TYR A 106 3.96 8.90 1.49
CA TYR A 106 4.20 10.33 1.54
C TYR A 106 5.02 10.73 2.79
N VAL A 107 4.78 10.09 3.94
CA VAL A 107 5.51 10.37 5.19
C VAL A 107 6.73 9.47 5.40
N THR A 108 7.06 8.60 4.46
CA THR A 108 8.24 7.75 4.52
C THR A 108 9.43 8.40 3.83
N VAL A 109 10.63 8.24 4.39
CA VAL A 109 11.88 8.66 3.74
C VAL A 109 11.99 8.01 2.35
N CYS A 110 12.57 8.75 1.39
CA CYS A 110 12.88 8.21 0.07
C CYS A 110 14.31 8.59 -0.34
N ALA A 111 15.26 7.78 0.09
CA ALA A 111 16.69 7.93 -0.14
C ALA A 111 17.10 7.57 -1.58
N VAL A 112 16.30 6.77 -2.29
CA VAL A 112 16.54 6.43 -3.71
C VAL A 112 15.76 7.37 -4.63
N PRO A 113 16.42 8.11 -5.54
CA PRO A 113 15.73 8.94 -6.52
C PRO A 113 14.94 8.12 -7.57
N PRO A 114 13.86 8.69 -8.14
CA PRO A 114 13.27 9.98 -7.80
C PRO A 114 12.58 9.93 -6.42
N SER A 115 12.83 10.94 -5.59
CA SER A 115 12.34 10.95 -4.20
C SER A 115 10.85 11.24 -4.12
N GLY A 116 10.12 10.39 -3.39
CA GLY A 116 8.66 10.50 -3.20
C GLY A 116 7.84 9.71 -4.22
N GLY A 117 6.53 9.96 -4.23
CA GLY A 117 5.57 9.29 -5.11
C GLY A 117 4.84 10.24 -6.05
N ARG A 118 4.47 9.77 -7.25
CA ARG A 118 3.67 10.53 -8.23
C ARG A 118 2.17 10.43 -7.93
N PHE A 119 1.75 10.80 -6.72
CA PHE A 119 0.38 10.55 -6.25
C PHE A 119 -0.72 11.17 -7.13
N LEU A 120 -0.41 12.25 -7.86
CA LEU A 120 -1.36 12.98 -8.71
C LEU A 120 -1.29 12.60 -10.20
N TRP A 121 -0.50 11.59 -10.58
CA TRP A 121 -0.51 11.09 -11.97
C TRP A 121 -1.91 10.51 -12.31
N PRO A 122 -2.45 10.73 -13.53
CA PRO A 122 -1.83 11.33 -14.73
C PRO A 122 -1.98 12.86 -14.85
N LEU A 123 -2.49 13.55 -13.84
CA LEU A 123 -2.70 15.00 -13.90
C LEU A 123 -1.39 15.79 -13.71
N SER A 124 -0.39 15.17 -13.06
CA SER A 124 0.91 15.78 -12.79
C SER A 124 1.99 14.69 -12.66
N ASP A 125 3.17 14.95 -13.24
CA ASP A 125 4.36 14.10 -13.09
C ASP A 125 5.25 14.47 -11.88
N ALA A 126 4.87 15.49 -11.11
CA ALA A 126 5.59 15.87 -9.90
C ALA A 126 5.60 14.74 -8.85
N HIS A 127 6.74 14.60 -8.16
CA HIS A 127 6.90 13.69 -7.03
C HIS A 127 6.65 14.43 -5.73
N TYR A 128 5.90 13.79 -4.84
CA TYR A 128 5.49 14.36 -3.56
C TYR A 128 6.07 13.52 -2.43
N ILE A 129 6.63 14.19 -1.44
CA ILE A 129 7.13 13.62 -0.19
C ILE A 129 6.96 14.65 0.93
N ALA A 130 6.76 14.19 2.17
CA ALA A 130 6.67 15.06 3.31
C ALA A 130 8.00 15.82 3.50
N PRO A 131 7.96 17.13 3.85
CA PRO A 131 9.17 17.90 4.10
C PRO A 131 9.94 17.41 5.33
N ARG A 132 9.25 16.70 6.22
CA ARG A 132 9.82 15.98 7.37
C ARG A 132 9.22 14.59 7.41
N PRO A 133 9.86 13.60 6.76
CA PRO A 133 9.43 12.21 6.85
C PRO A 133 9.41 11.73 8.30
N LEU A 134 8.41 10.93 8.64
CA LEU A 134 8.19 10.36 9.97
C LEU A 134 8.64 8.90 10.05
N LEU A 135 8.63 8.19 8.92
CA LEU A 135 8.96 6.78 8.83
C LEU A 135 10.26 6.59 8.06
N ASP A 136 11.07 5.63 8.51
CA ASP A 136 12.25 5.18 7.77
C ASP A 136 11.83 4.26 6.62
N GLU A 137 12.70 4.13 5.60
CA GLU A 137 12.47 3.18 4.52
C GLU A 137 13.43 2.00 4.54
N ILE A 138 12.98 0.91 3.91
CA ILE A 138 13.89 -0.07 3.34
C ILE A 138 14.29 0.33 1.94
N ILE A 139 15.61 0.24 1.71
CA ILE A 139 16.22 0.41 0.41
C ILE A 139 16.19 -0.96 -0.28
N ILE A 140 15.39 -1.05 -1.34
CA ILE A 140 15.25 -2.26 -2.15
C ILE A 140 16.36 -2.30 -3.19
N ASP A 141 17.01 -3.46 -3.31
CA ASP A 141 17.94 -3.75 -4.41
C ASP A 141 17.18 -4.45 -5.55
N SER A 142 17.03 -3.76 -6.67
CA SER A 142 16.29 -4.24 -7.84
C SER A 142 17.14 -4.95 -8.89
N SER A 143 18.44 -5.17 -8.63
CA SER A 143 19.39 -5.78 -9.59
C SER A 143 19.09 -7.25 -9.92
N GLY A 144 18.22 -7.90 -9.14
CA GLY A 144 17.70 -9.23 -9.41
C GLY A 144 16.84 -9.78 -8.29
N ARG A 145 16.22 -10.94 -8.50
CA ARG A 145 15.30 -11.55 -7.52
C ARG A 145 15.99 -11.87 -6.18
N SER A 146 17.20 -12.41 -6.23
CA SER A 146 17.97 -12.73 -5.02
C SER A 146 18.42 -11.47 -4.28
N ALA A 147 18.83 -10.45 -5.03
CA ALA A 147 19.23 -9.16 -4.47
C ALA A 147 18.04 -8.45 -3.80
N PHE A 148 16.85 -8.48 -4.42
CA PHE A 148 15.61 -8.00 -3.84
C PHE A 148 15.35 -8.66 -2.48
N VAL A 149 15.33 -9.99 -2.42
CA VAL A 149 15.10 -10.72 -1.16
C VAL A 149 16.19 -10.43 -0.13
N ALA A 150 17.46 -10.37 -0.54
CA ALA A 150 18.57 -10.05 0.35
C ALA A 150 18.46 -8.64 0.93
N SER A 151 17.97 -7.67 0.15
CA SER A 151 17.80 -6.27 0.59
C SER A 151 16.81 -6.12 1.75
N LEU A 152 15.82 -7.02 1.84
CA LEU A 152 14.83 -7.07 2.93
C LEU A 152 15.42 -7.55 4.26
N LEU A 153 16.62 -8.14 4.25
CA LEU A 153 17.25 -8.76 5.43
C LEU A 153 18.59 -8.09 5.81
N THR A 154 18.88 -6.91 5.24
CA THR A 154 20.07 -6.13 5.61
C THR A 154 20.01 -5.65 7.06
N PRO A 155 21.15 -5.32 7.71
CA PRO A 155 21.14 -4.74 9.06
C PRO A 155 20.31 -3.45 9.15
N HIS A 156 20.34 -2.63 8.09
CA HIS A 156 19.48 -1.45 7.97
C HIS A 156 18.01 -1.86 7.98
N ALA A 157 17.62 -2.77 7.08
CA ALA A 157 16.26 -3.31 7.01
C ALA A 157 15.78 -3.84 8.37
N LEU A 158 16.52 -4.75 8.98
CA LEU A 158 16.18 -5.32 10.29
C LEU A 158 16.03 -4.25 11.38
N GLY A 159 16.86 -3.20 11.34
CA GLY A 159 16.74 -2.06 12.23
C GLY A 159 15.43 -1.27 12.04
N VAL A 160 15.00 -1.07 10.78
CA VAL A 160 13.69 -0.46 10.48
C VAL A 160 12.56 -1.36 10.98
N TRP A 161 12.61 -2.68 10.70
CA TRP A 161 11.59 -3.64 11.17
C TRP A 161 11.44 -3.60 12.69
N ALA A 162 12.56 -3.58 13.42
CA ALA A 162 12.56 -3.51 14.87
C ALA A 162 11.93 -2.21 15.40
N ARG A 163 12.15 -1.07 14.72
CA ARG A 163 11.52 0.21 15.10
C ARG A 163 10.02 0.19 14.84
N GLU A 164 9.58 -0.35 13.72
CA GLU A 164 8.14 -0.43 13.41
C GLU A 164 7.37 -1.36 14.36
N LEU A 165 8.00 -2.44 14.83
CA LEU A 165 7.39 -3.37 15.78
C LEU A 165 7.43 -2.90 17.24
N ALA A 166 8.24 -1.89 17.56
CA ALA A 166 8.38 -1.36 18.91
C ALA A 166 7.26 -0.37 19.31
N PHE A 167 6.39 0.01 18.36
CA PHE A 167 5.24 0.88 18.55
C PHE A 167 3.94 0.09 18.37
#